data_AF-A0A6H0S8X3-F1
#
_entry.id   AF-A0A6H0S8X3-F1
#
_cell.length_a   1.000
_cell.length_b   1.000
_cell.length_c   1.000
_cell.angle_alpha   90.00
_cell.angle_beta   90.00
_cell.angle_gamma   90.00
#
_symmetry.space_group_name_H-M   'P 1'
#
loop_
_entity.id
_entity.type
_entity.pdbx_description
1 polymer ?
#
loop_
_entity_poly.entity_id
_entity_poly.type
_entity_poly.pdbx_seq_one_letter_code
_entity_poly.pdbx_strand_id
1 'polypeptide(L)'
;MSGSNFHAVWCGHRETNETHDDNYPYCLKQVHGVDLAPAPGEQKSSLWVYVTGQAHPSAMTSGESAPDADQYDGIELTTETRVGDEWTDKTLRLSADAARSLAAALVRAADIKQGLER
;
A
#
# COMPACT_ATOMS: atom_id res chain seq x y z
N MET A 1 8.19 -8.48 30.61
CA MET A 1 6.91 -8.35 29.88
C MET A 1 7.24 -8.61 28.42
N SER A 2 6.68 -9.67 27.82
CA SER A 2 6.98 -10.09 26.46
C SER A 2 6.56 -8.99 25.48
N GLY A 3 7.50 -8.49 24.67
CA GLY A 3 7.30 -7.43 23.68
C GLY A 3 6.09 -7.74 22.82
N SER A 4 5.12 -6.83 22.82
CA SER A 4 3.81 -7.11 22.26
C SER A 4 3.84 -6.87 20.75
N ASN A 5 3.19 -7.78 20.03
CA ASN A 5 2.98 -7.70 18.60
C ASN A 5 1.95 -6.60 18.29
N PHE A 6 2.35 -5.33 18.40
CA PHE A 6 1.44 -4.18 18.31
C PHE A 6 0.99 -3.88 16.87
N HIS A 7 1.77 -4.27 15.88
CA HIS A 7 1.50 -4.03 14.46
C HIS A 7 1.10 -5.31 13.73
N ALA A 8 0.60 -5.16 12.50
CA ALA A 8 0.34 -6.28 11.60
C ALA A 8 1.58 -7.19 11.46
N VAL A 9 1.36 -8.50 11.29
CA VAL A 9 2.44 -9.50 11.38
C VAL A 9 3.59 -9.30 10.39
N TRP A 10 3.29 -8.67 9.25
CA TRP A 10 4.22 -8.37 8.17
C TRP A 10 4.86 -6.98 8.29
N CYS A 11 4.39 -6.13 9.21
CA CYS A 11 4.84 -4.75 9.36
C CYS A 11 6.30 -4.72 9.84
N GLY A 12 7.12 -3.87 9.20
CA GLY A 12 8.53 -3.70 9.57
C GLY A 12 8.72 -3.06 10.95
N HIS A 13 7.68 -2.44 11.49
CA HIS A 13 7.68 -1.71 12.76
C HIS A 13 7.05 -2.53 13.90
N ARG A 14 6.75 -3.82 13.68
CA ARG A 14 6.09 -4.69 14.67
C ARG A 14 6.78 -4.79 16.03
N GLU A 15 8.09 -4.59 16.07
CA GLU A 15 8.90 -4.60 17.31
C GLU A 15 9.43 -3.22 17.69
N THR A 16 8.95 -2.17 17.02
CA THR A 16 9.26 -0.78 17.40
C THR A 16 8.17 -0.26 18.34
N ASN A 17 8.49 0.83 19.04
CA ASN A 17 7.50 1.59 19.82
C ASN A 17 6.79 2.64 18.95
N GLU A 18 6.69 2.40 17.64
CA GLU A 18 5.93 3.27 16.75
C GLU A 18 4.44 3.19 17.09
N THR A 19 3.77 4.33 17.00
CA THR A 19 2.35 4.46 17.26
C THR A 19 1.67 5.20 16.12
N HIS A 20 0.45 4.81 15.84
CA HIS A 20 -0.44 5.37 14.85
C HIS A 20 -1.33 6.46 15.45
N ASP A 21 -1.78 7.40 14.64
CA ASP A 21 -2.78 8.41 15.01
C ASP A 21 -4.01 8.28 14.11
N ASP A 22 -5.02 9.12 14.35
CA ASP A 22 -6.29 9.05 13.59
C ASP A 22 -6.13 9.45 12.11
N ASN A 23 -5.05 10.15 11.73
CA ASN A 23 -4.75 10.45 10.32
C ASN A 23 -4.00 9.30 9.63
N TYR A 24 -3.31 8.47 10.41
CA TYR A 24 -2.58 7.31 9.93
C TYR A 24 -2.86 6.04 10.75
N PRO A 25 -4.12 5.56 10.80
CA PRO A 25 -4.55 4.54 11.76
C PRO A 25 -4.27 3.09 11.32
N TYR A 26 -3.24 2.88 10.50
CA TYR A 26 -2.94 1.59 9.86
C TYR A 26 -1.45 1.37 9.70
N CYS A 27 -1.05 0.10 9.76
CA CYS A 27 0.29 -0.32 9.38
C CYS A 27 0.40 -0.30 7.85
N LEU A 28 1.56 0.09 7.33
CA LEU A 28 1.90 -0.12 5.92
C LEU A 28 3.27 -0.79 5.74
N LYS A 29 3.43 -1.49 4.63
CA LYS A 29 4.73 -1.96 4.15
C LYS A 29 4.79 -1.97 2.64
N GLN A 30 5.82 -1.33 2.10
CA GLN A 30 6.11 -1.41 0.66
C GLN A 30 6.53 -2.84 0.29
N VAL A 31 5.88 -3.40 -0.72
CA VAL A 31 6.14 -4.74 -1.24
C VAL A 31 6.93 -4.67 -2.55
N HIS A 32 6.56 -3.75 -3.43
CA HIS A 32 7.16 -3.64 -4.75
C HIS A 32 7.03 -2.23 -5.33
N GLY A 33 7.81 -1.94 -6.37
CA GLY A 33 7.75 -0.71 -7.12
C GLY A 33 8.18 -0.90 -8.57
N VAL A 34 7.51 -0.21 -9.48
CA VAL A 34 7.86 -0.18 -10.91
C VAL A 34 7.87 1.26 -11.41
N ASP A 35 8.83 1.59 -12.25
CA ASP A 35 8.80 2.84 -13.01
C ASP A 35 7.76 2.73 -14.13
N LEU A 36 6.94 3.77 -14.27
CA LEU A 36 5.95 3.89 -15.34
C LEU A 36 6.52 4.70 -16.50
N ALA A 37 5.90 4.55 -17.68
CA ALA A 37 6.11 5.52 -18.75
C ALA A 37 5.47 6.85 -18.33
N PRO A 38 6.24 7.95 -18.18
CA PRO A 38 5.70 9.22 -17.75
C PRO A 38 4.73 9.79 -18.80
N ALA A 39 3.66 10.44 -18.34
CA ALA A 39 2.77 11.18 -19.22
C ALA A 39 3.47 12.45 -19.77
N PRO A 40 2.97 13.06 -20.86
CA PRO A 40 3.54 14.31 -21.38
C PRO A 40 3.60 15.40 -20.30
N GLY A 41 4.81 15.90 -20.02
CA GLY A 41 5.06 16.93 -19.02
C GLY A 41 5.55 16.40 -17.67
N GLU A 42 5.46 15.09 -17.42
CA GLU A 42 6.00 14.46 -16.23
C GLU A 42 7.48 14.11 -16.43
N GLN A 43 8.33 14.34 -15.42
CA GLN A 43 9.74 13.92 -15.47
C GLN A 43 9.93 12.49 -15.00
N LYS A 44 9.07 12.03 -14.07
CA LYS A 44 9.10 10.67 -13.52
C LYS A 44 7.71 10.27 -13.07
N SER A 45 7.37 8.99 -13.25
CA SER A 45 6.20 8.39 -12.65
C SER A 45 6.54 6.97 -12.19
N SER A 46 6.13 6.59 -10.97
CA SER A 46 6.36 5.27 -10.40
C SER A 46 5.06 4.75 -9.80
N LEU A 47 4.84 3.43 -9.85
CA LEU A 47 3.76 2.76 -9.13
C LEU A 47 4.34 1.92 -8.00
N TRP A 48 3.92 2.22 -6.78
CA TRP A 48 4.29 1.52 -5.56
C TRP A 48 3.14 0.64 -5.08
N VAL A 49 3.48 -0.56 -4.62
CA VAL A 49 2.52 -1.51 -4.04
C VAL A 49 2.83 -1.66 -2.56
N TYR A 50 1.84 -1.40 -1.72
CA TYR A 50 1.92 -1.59 -0.28
C TYR A 50 0.90 -2.62 0.18
N VAL A 51 1.27 -3.40 1.20
CA VAL A 51 0.28 -4.09 2.03
C VAL A 51 -0.09 -3.19 3.19
N THR A 52 -1.38 -3.12 3.50
CA THR A 52 -1.92 -2.33 4.60
C THR A 52 -2.79 -3.20 5.50
N GLY A 53 -2.87 -2.81 6.76
CA GLY A 53 -3.69 -3.49 7.75
C GLY A 53 -4.00 -2.55 8.88
N GLN A 54 -5.21 -2.64 9.42
CA GLN A 54 -5.62 -1.88 10.58
C GLN A 54 -4.58 -2.00 11.71
N ALA A 55 -4.22 -0.87 12.31
CA ALA A 55 -3.38 -0.86 13.50
C ALA A 55 -4.17 -1.46 14.68
N HIS A 56 -3.53 -2.32 15.47
CA HIS A 56 -4.15 -2.82 16.69
C HIS A 56 -4.38 -1.64 17.66
N PRO A 57 -5.45 -1.62 18.48
CA PRO A 57 -5.71 -0.52 19.42
C PRO A 57 -4.50 -0.13 20.28
N SER A 58 -3.69 -1.10 20.69
CA SER A 58 -2.47 -0.86 21.47
C SER A 58 -1.32 -0.20 20.70
N ALA A 59 -1.38 -0.15 19.37
CA ALA A 59 -0.47 0.65 18.53
C ALA A 59 -1.05 2.02 18.21
N MET A 60 -2.30 2.32 18.59
CA MET A 60 -2.91 3.62 18.40
C MET A 60 -2.54 4.53 19.58
N THR A 61 -2.26 5.80 19.29
CA THR A 61 -1.97 6.83 20.30
C THR A 61 -3.13 7.03 21.27
N SER A 62 -4.37 6.85 20.78
CA SER A 62 -5.60 6.90 21.57
C SER A 62 -5.84 5.64 22.41
N GLY A 63 -5.21 4.51 22.06
CA GLY A 63 -5.53 3.19 22.62
C GLY A 63 -6.80 2.55 22.04
N GLU A 64 -7.44 3.19 21.06
CA GLU A 64 -8.70 2.74 20.43
C GLU A 64 -8.52 2.59 18.92
N SER A 65 -9.25 1.65 18.31
CA SER A 65 -9.30 1.54 16.84
C SER A 65 -9.94 2.79 16.23
N ALA A 66 -9.35 3.32 15.17
CA ALA A 66 -9.97 4.43 14.44
C ALA A 66 -11.31 4.01 13.79
N PRO A 67 -12.28 4.93 13.71
CA PRO A 67 -13.48 4.71 12.91
C PRO A 67 -13.08 4.44 11.46
N ASP A 68 -13.77 3.50 10.82
CA ASP A 68 -13.52 3.06 9.44
C ASP A 68 -12.14 2.45 9.18
N ALA A 69 -11.46 1.93 10.21
CA ALA A 69 -10.13 1.34 10.03
C ALA A 69 -10.10 0.12 9.07
N ASP A 70 -11.26 -0.54 8.88
CA ASP A 70 -11.45 -1.62 7.90
C ASP A 70 -11.16 -1.16 6.46
N GLN A 71 -11.27 0.14 6.16
CA GLN A 71 -10.94 0.67 4.84
C GLN A 71 -9.44 0.59 4.50
N TYR A 72 -8.60 0.36 5.52
CA TYR A 72 -7.15 0.24 5.39
C TYR A 72 -6.67 -1.22 5.42
N ASP A 73 -7.56 -2.21 5.49
CA ASP A 73 -7.18 -3.62 5.43
C ASP A 73 -7.15 -4.12 3.97
N GLY A 74 -5.95 -4.33 3.43
CA GLY A 74 -5.79 -4.76 2.04
C GLY A 74 -4.48 -4.31 1.39
N ILE A 75 -4.59 -3.79 0.17
CA ILE A 75 -3.47 -3.36 -0.67
C ILE A 75 -3.67 -1.91 -1.08
N GLU A 76 -2.61 -1.12 -0.96
CA GLU A 76 -2.53 0.23 -1.54
C GLU A 76 -1.66 0.24 -2.78
N LEU A 77 -2.16 0.90 -3.82
CA LEU A 77 -1.45 1.20 -5.05
C LEU A 77 -1.25 2.72 -5.11
N THR A 78 -0.01 3.18 -5.00
CA THR A 78 0.31 4.61 -5.01
C THR A 78 1.10 4.94 -6.25
N THR A 79 0.56 5.81 -7.10
CA THR A 79 1.33 6.44 -8.17
C THR A 79 2.00 7.70 -7.62
N GLU A 80 3.31 7.76 -7.71
CA GLU A 80 4.13 8.93 -7.39
C GLU A 80 4.62 9.54 -8.70
N THR A 81 4.25 10.80 -8.96
CA THR A 81 4.61 11.51 -10.19
C THR A 81 5.36 12.80 -9.86
N ARG A 82 6.41 13.11 -10.64
CA ARG A 82 7.12 14.38 -10.58
C ARG A 82 6.75 15.27 -11.76
N VAL A 83 6.34 16.51 -11.46
CA VAL A 83 6.11 17.60 -12.42
C VAL A 83 6.87 18.86 -11.98
N GLY A 84 7.97 19.16 -12.66
CA GLY A 84 8.92 20.19 -12.25
C GLY A 84 9.63 19.77 -10.96
N ASP A 85 9.44 20.56 -9.91
CA ASP A 85 9.97 20.29 -8.57
C ASP A 85 8.93 19.73 -7.60
N GLU A 86 7.69 19.54 -8.07
CA GLU A 86 6.60 19.01 -7.25
C GLU A 86 6.45 17.51 -7.44
N TRP A 87 6.29 16.81 -6.31
CA TRP A 87 5.86 15.43 -6.25
C TRP A 87 4.37 15.38 -5.94
N THR A 88 3.63 14.58 -6.70
CA THR A 88 2.20 14.34 -6.49
C THR A 88 1.97 12.86 -6.36
N ASP A 89 1.25 12.49 -5.30
CA ASP A 89 0.87 11.11 -5.04
C ASP A 89 -0.62 10.91 -5.26
N LYS A 90 -0.98 9.76 -5.81
CA LYS A 90 -2.37 9.29 -5.87
C LYS A 90 -2.44 7.85 -5.42
N THR A 91 -3.20 7.62 -4.36
CA THR A 91 -3.38 6.31 -3.76
C THR A 91 -4.74 5.72 -4.12
N LEU A 92 -4.74 4.45 -4.50
CA LEU A 92 -5.93 3.61 -4.65
C LEU A 92 -5.85 2.47 -3.64
N ARG A 93 -6.99 2.11 -3.05
CA ARG A 93 -7.09 1.00 -2.08
C ARG A 93 -7.89 -0.14 -2.69
N LEU A 94 -7.44 -1.36 -2.45
CA LEU A 94 -8.08 -2.60 -2.89
C LEU A 94 -8.16 -3.58 -1.74
N SER A 95 -9.24 -4.34 -1.64
CA SER A 95 -9.23 -5.56 -0.83
C SER A 95 -8.22 -6.56 -1.37
N ALA A 96 -7.76 -7.50 -0.53
CA ALA A 96 -6.81 -8.53 -0.96
C ALA A 96 -7.33 -9.37 -2.15
N ASP A 97 -8.64 -9.66 -2.20
CA ASP A 97 -9.24 -10.44 -3.29
C ASP A 97 -9.33 -9.65 -4.59
N ALA A 98 -9.68 -8.36 -4.52
CA ALA A 98 -9.65 -7.48 -5.68
C ALA A 98 -8.22 -7.33 -6.22
N ALA A 99 -7.22 -7.21 -5.34
CA ALA A 99 -5.82 -7.14 -5.72
C ALA A 99 -5.33 -8.44 -6.39
N ARG A 100 -5.71 -9.62 -5.87
CA ARG A 100 -5.41 -10.92 -6.51
C ARG A 100 -6.04 -11.02 -7.90
N SER A 101 -7.30 -10.61 -8.03
CA SER A 101 -8.00 -10.60 -9.31
C SER A 101 -7.33 -9.65 -10.31
N LEU A 102 -6.94 -8.45 -9.88
CA LEU A 102 -6.22 -7.49 -10.71
C LEU A 102 -4.85 -8.03 -11.14
N ALA A 103 -4.10 -8.64 -10.22
CA ALA A 103 -2.81 -9.25 -10.53
C ALA A 103 -2.93 -10.35 -11.60
N ALA A 104 -3.94 -11.22 -11.49
CA ALA A 104 -4.20 -12.24 -12.52
C ALA A 104 -4.53 -11.61 -13.89
N ALA A 105 -5.31 -10.53 -13.91
CA ALA A 105 -5.63 -9.81 -15.14
C ALA A 105 -4.38 -9.14 -15.76
N LEU A 106 -3.50 -8.57 -14.95
CA LEU A 106 -2.24 -7.96 -15.40
C LEU A 106 -1.30 -9.00 -16.01
N VAL A 107 -1.13 -10.15 -15.36
CA VAL A 107 -0.32 -11.26 -15.89
C VAL A 107 -0.89 -11.72 -17.24
N ARG A 108 -2.21 -11.93 -17.32
CA ARG A 108 -2.84 -12.35 -18.57
C ARG A 108 -2.70 -11.32 -19.69
N ALA A 109 -2.82 -10.02 -19.39
CA ALA A 109 -2.61 -8.96 -20.36
C ALA A 109 -1.16 -8.93 -20.88
N ALA A 110 -0.18 -9.17 -20.00
CA ALA A 110 1.23 -9.27 -20.37
C ALA A 110 1.51 -10.48 -21.28
N ASP A 111 0.96 -11.66 -20.94
CA ASP A 111 1.06 -12.88 -21.75
C ASP A 111 0.48 -12.64 -23.16
N ILE A 112 -0.73 -12.07 -23.26
CA ILE A 112 -1.33 -11.69 -24.55
C ILE A 112 -0.43 -10.72 -25.34
N LYS A 113 0.14 -9.70 -24.68
CA LYS A 113 1.02 -8.73 -25.32
C LYS A 113 2.30 -9.36 -25.87
N GLN A 114 2.74 -10.49 -25.30
CA GLN A 114 3.87 -11.29 -25.75
C GLN A 114 3.50 -12.38 -26.77
N GLY A 115 2.21 -12.49 -27.14
CA GLY A 115 1.72 -13.50 -28.07
C GLY A 115 1.53 -14.88 -27.44
N LEU A 116 1.44 -14.95 -26.11
CA LEU A 116 1.10 -16.18 -25.39
C LEU A 116 -0.43 -16.26 -25.27
N GLU A 117 -1.02 -17.39 -25.66
CA GLU A 117 -2.49 -17.59 -25.69
C GLU A 117 -3.06 -18.20 -24.38
N ARG A 118 -2.25 -18.27 -23.32
CA ARG A 118 -2.61 -18.94 -22.06
C ARG A 118 -3.20 -18.00 -21.02
#